data_AF-A9NFU1-F1
#
_entry.id   AF-A9NFU1-F1
#
_cell.length_a   1.000
_cell.length_b   1.000
_cell.length_c   1.000
_cell.angle_alpha   90.00
_cell.angle_beta   90.00
_cell.angle_gamma   90.00
#
_symmetry.space_group_name_H-M   'P 1'
#
loop_
_entity.id
_entity.type
_entity.pdbx_description
1 polymer ?
#
loop_
_entity_poly.entity_id
_entity_poly.type
_entity_poly.pdbx_seq_one_letter_code
_entity_poly.pdbx_strand_id
1 'polypeptide(L)'
;MDELRKIFNSNRLPAFFVGAGMSKRYLKNMPSWDELLISVSDYIGISKTQYYGMKQLINEDNMQMPKLASLLENKIRDKVIDGTFNIDEALSDKLKTEIPNNVSFLKLLIAERLTKLEIKEDEKTQKEIKSLKKSIKKINNIFTTNFDMFFEKYVLDDDDMTVFDSQESLYFTNSFGISEMYKIHGSIRNPKSMVINEKDYINYLEDMNLFVSKLYNSLIERPIIFLGYGLNDSNILKILEGFIKHFNLDD
;
A
#
# COMPACT_ATOMS: atom_id res chain seq x y z
N MET A 1 -19.65 12.73 16.50
CA MET A 1 -19.72 13.83 15.49
C MET A 1 -19.15 15.14 16.02
N ASP A 2 -19.38 15.50 17.29
CA ASP A 2 -18.89 16.78 17.83
C ASP A 2 -17.37 16.85 18.06
N GLU A 3 -16.71 15.74 18.39
CA GLU A 3 -15.25 15.68 18.49
C GLU A 3 -14.56 15.84 17.11
N LEU A 4 -15.12 15.20 16.08
CA LEU A 4 -14.69 15.39 14.69
C LEU A 4 -14.83 16.86 14.27
N ARG A 5 -15.94 17.53 14.64
CA ARG A 5 -16.12 18.97 14.40
C ARG A 5 -15.08 19.81 15.14
N LYS A 6 -14.72 19.48 16.38
CA LYS A 6 -13.64 20.15 17.12
C LYS A 6 -12.27 19.99 16.44
N ILE A 7 -11.97 18.81 15.92
CA ILE A 7 -10.74 18.54 15.15
C ILE A 7 -10.70 19.39 13.88
N PHE A 8 -11.77 19.41 13.09
CA PHE A 8 -11.86 20.21 11.87
C PHE A 8 -11.94 21.72 12.12
N ASN A 9 -12.34 22.14 13.33
CA ASN A 9 -12.35 23.55 13.76
C ASN A 9 -11.06 23.97 14.49
N SER A 10 -10.12 23.04 14.71
CA SER A 10 -8.79 23.40 15.20
C SER A 10 -7.97 24.04 14.08
N ASN A 11 -7.04 24.93 14.42
CA ASN A 11 -6.12 25.53 13.43
C ASN A 11 -5.10 24.52 12.85
N ARG A 12 -5.21 23.22 13.19
CA ARG A 12 -4.32 22.16 12.71
C ARG A 12 -5.07 21.25 11.76
N LEU A 13 -4.74 21.35 10.47
CA LEU A 13 -5.31 20.47 9.45
C LEU A 13 -4.94 19.01 9.77
N PRO A 14 -5.91 18.07 9.83
CA PRO A 14 -5.67 16.68 10.16
C PRO A 14 -4.88 15.96 9.05
N ALA A 15 -4.24 14.85 9.40
CA ALA A 15 -3.74 13.89 8.42
C ALA A 15 -4.68 12.69 8.28
N PHE A 16 -4.69 12.08 7.11
CA PHE A 16 -5.36 10.81 6.87
C PHE A 16 -4.37 9.67 6.94
N PHE A 17 -4.79 8.58 7.56
CA PHE A 17 -4.10 7.32 7.52
C PHE A 17 -5.02 6.30 6.86
N VAL A 18 -4.73 5.93 5.62
CA VAL A 18 -5.66 5.21 4.71
C VAL A 18 -5.20 3.77 4.45
N GLY A 19 -6.10 2.82 4.69
CA GLY A 19 -5.87 1.39 4.50
C GLY A 19 -6.69 0.80 3.36
N ALA A 20 -6.50 -0.50 3.11
CA ALA A 20 -7.04 -1.18 1.92
C ALA A 20 -8.58 -1.23 1.89
N GLY A 21 -9.24 -1.05 3.03
CA GLY A 21 -10.70 -0.95 3.13
C GLY A 21 -11.27 0.23 2.33
N MET A 22 -10.52 1.33 2.18
CA MET A 22 -10.94 2.43 1.32
C MET A 22 -10.97 1.99 -0.14
N SER A 23 -9.90 1.38 -0.64
CA SER A 23 -9.83 0.85 -2.00
C SER A 23 -10.90 -0.24 -2.21
N LYS A 24 -11.13 -1.14 -1.25
CA LYS A 24 -12.20 -2.15 -1.30
C LYS A 24 -13.62 -1.57 -1.38
N ARG A 25 -13.86 -0.44 -0.71
CA ARG A 25 -15.16 0.23 -0.74
C ARG A 25 -15.48 0.73 -2.14
N TYR A 26 -14.50 1.29 -2.85
CA TYR A 26 -14.72 2.07 -4.06
C TYR A 26 -14.27 1.40 -5.37
N LEU A 27 -13.28 0.50 -5.35
CA LEU A 27 -12.81 -0.20 -6.53
C LEU A 27 -13.57 -1.53 -6.72
N LYS A 28 -13.91 -1.86 -7.98
CA LYS A 28 -14.49 -3.14 -8.37
C LYS A 28 -13.45 -4.24 -8.12
N ASN A 29 -13.86 -5.35 -7.50
CA ASN A 29 -13.04 -6.56 -7.32
C ASN A 29 -11.66 -6.35 -6.66
N MET A 30 -11.50 -5.32 -5.83
CA MET A 30 -10.25 -5.10 -5.08
C MET A 30 -9.99 -6.27 -4.13
N PRO A 31 -8.90 -7.03 -4.31
CA PRO A 31 -8.63 -8.21 -3.51
C PRO A 31 -8.12 -7.83 -2.11
N SER A 32 -8.35 -8.72 -1.14
CA SER A 32 -7.49 -8.83 0.04
C SER A 32 -6.09 -9.32 -0.32
N TRP A 33 -5.18 -9.32 0.64
CA TRP A 33 -3.82 -9.82 0.43
C TRP A 33 -3.79 -11.31 0.06
N ASP A 34 -4.55 -12.15 0.77
CA ASP A 34 -4.64 -13.59 0.49
C ASP A 34 -5.27 -13.84 -0.89
N GLU A 35 -6.37 -13.14 -1.19
CA GLU A 35 -7.02 -13.21 -2.51
C GLU A 35 -6.10 -12.73 -3.65
N LEU A 36 -5.27 -11.71 -3.41
CA LEU A 36 -4.32 -11.20 -4.38
C LEU A 36 -3.27 -12.27 -4.71
N LEU A 37 -2.64 -12.88 -3.70
CA LEU A 37 -1.65 -13.92 -3.92
C LEU A 37 -2.25 -15.18 -4.55
N ILE A 38 -3.47 -15.57 -4.15
CA ILE A 38 -4.22 -16.66 -4.80
C ILE A 38 -4.43 -16.33 -6.28
N SER A 39 -4.86 -15.10 -6.58
CA SER A 39 -5.16 -14.70 -7.96
C SER A 39 -3.93 -14.67 -8.87
N VAL A 40 -2.77 -14.30 -8.33
CA VAL A 40 -1.48 -14.38 -9.05
C VAL A 40 -1.05 -15.84 -9.20
N SER A 41 -1.21 -16.66 -8.15
CA SER A 41 -0.92 -18.10 -8.19
C SER A 41 -1.72 -18.80 -9.29
N ASP A 42 -3.03 -18.56 -9.34
CA ASP A 42 -3.92 -19.14 -10.35
C ASP A 42 -3.50 -18.74 -11.77
N TYR A 43 -3.15 -17.46 -11.95
CA TYR A 43 -2.73 -16.93 -13.25
C TYR A 43 -1.45 -17.58 -13.80
N ILE A 44 -0.54 -18.02 -12.93
CA ILE A 44 0.69 -18.74 -13.33
C ILE A 44 0.53 -20.27 -13.31
N GLY A 45 -0.70 -20.78 -13.15
CA GLY A 45 -1.01 -22.21 -13.13
C GLY A 45 -0.67 -22.91 -11.81
N ILE A 46 -0.60 -22.20 -10.68
CA ILE A 46 -0.54 -22.78 -9.35
C ILE A 46 -1.95 -22.85 -8.78
N SER A 47 -2.45 -24.07 -8.58
CA SER A 47 -3.79 -24.30 -8.06
C SER A 47 -3.95 -23.77 -6.63
N LYS A 48 -5.20 -23.48 -6.24
CA LYS A 48 -5.56 -23.08 -4.87
C LYS A 48 -5.09 -24.09 -3.81
N THR A 49 -5.10 -25.39 -4.11
CA THR A 49 -4.57 -26.44 -3.22
C THR A 49 -3.06 -26.31 -3.04
N GLN A 50 -2.30 -26.08 -4.11
CA GLN A 50 -0.85 -25.85 -4.02
C GLN A 50 -0.54 -24.57 -3.24
N TYR A 51 -1.33 -23.51 -3.44
CA TYR A 51 -1.22 -22.27 -2.66
C TYR A 51 -1.38 -22.53 -1.15
N TYR A 52 -2.45 -23.23 -0.73
CA TYR A 52 -2.62 -23.57 0.68
C TYR A 52 -1.57 -24.56 1.18
N GLY A 53 -1.06 -25.44 0.32
CA GLY A 53 0.10 -26.29 0.64
C GLY A 53 1.33 -25.48 1.00
N MET A 54 1.63 -24.41 0.26
CA MET A 54 2.71 -23.47 0.63
C MET A 54 2.41 -22.75 1.95
N LYS A 55 1.15 -22.34 2.17
CA LYS A 55 0.73 -21.65 3.40
C LYS A 55 0.90 -22.53 4.65
N GLN A 56 0.70 -23.85 4.54
CA GLN A 56 0.90 -24.80 5.64
C GLN A 56 2.37 -24.93 6.08
N LEU A 57 3.34 -24.53 5.24
CA LEU A 57 4.76 -24.53 5.61
C LEU A 57 5.14 -23.35 6.52
N ILE A 58 4.23 -22.41 6.72
CA ILE A 58 4.50 -21.14 7.38
C ILE A 58 3.66 -21.05 8.66
N ASN A 59 4.32 -20.73 9.77
CA ASN A 59 3.66 -20.47 11.03
C ASN A 59 2.66 -19.31 10.91
N GLU A 60 1.56 -19.39 11.64
CA GLU A 60 0.60 -18.30 11.77
C GLU A 60 1.19 -17.20 12.65
N ASP A 61 1.91 -16.27 12.01
CA ASP A 61 2.48 -15.07 12.61
C ASP A 61 2.23 -13.83 11.74
N ASN A 62 2.69 -12.66 12.21
CA ASN A 62 2.55 -11.40 11.48
C ASN A 62 3.41 -11.29 10.21
N MET A 63 4.28 -12.28 9.94
CA MET A 63 5.11 -12.41 8.74
C MET A 63 4.58 -13.52 7.81
N GLN A 64 3.43 -14.15 8.11
CA GLN A 64 2.90 -15.25 7.30
C GLN A 64 2.69 -14.84 5.83
N MET A 65 2.06 -13.69 5.57
CA MET A 65 1.81 -13.22 4.21
C MET A 65 3.10 -12.83 3.46
N PRO A 66 4.04 -12.06 4.06
CA PRO A 66 5.35 -11.82 3.45
C PRO A 66 6.13 -13.09 3.12
N LYS A 67 6.16 -14.08 4.03
CA LYS A 67 6.82 -15.38 3.80
C LYS A 67 6.15 -16.16 2.65
N LEU A 68 4.82 -16.13 2.60
CA LEU A 68 4.06 -16.79 1.53
C LEU A 68 4.30 -16.11 0.16
N ALA A 69 4.39 -14.78 0.15
CA ALA A 69 4.79 -14.02 -1.03
C ALA A 69 6.22 -14.40 -1.49
N SER A 70 7.18 -14.58 -0.57
CA SER A 70 8.53 -15.07 -0.92
C SER A 70 8.50 -16.46 -1.58
N LEU A 71 7.71 -17.41 -1.04
CA LEU A 71 7.57 -18.74 -1.64
C LEU A 71 6.96 -18.66 -3.04
N LEU A 72 5.89 -17.87 -3.20
CA LEU A 72 5.24 -17.67 -4.49
C LEU A 72 6.17 -17.00 -5.50
N GLU A 73 6.95 -15.99 -5.09
CA GLU A 73 7.92 -15.31 -5.94
C GLU A 73 8.97 -16.27 -6.49
N ASN A 74 9.49 -17.18 -5.65
CA ASN A 74 10.42 -18.21 -6.10
C ASN A 74 9.78 -19.13 -7.13
N LYS A 75 8.52 -19.55 -6.93
CA LYS A 75 7.79 -20.36 -7.92
C LYS A 75 7.54 -19.64 -9.24
N ILE A 76 7.24 -18.34 -9.20
CA ILE A 76 7.13 -17.52 -10.41
C ILE A 76 8.48 -17.49 -11.14
N ARG A 77 9.56 -17.22 -10.41
CA ARG A 77 10.91 -17.16 -10.96
C ARG A 77 11.30 -18.48 -11.64
N ASP A 78 11.08 -19.62 -10.98
CA ASP A 78 11.36 -20.95 -11.53
C ASP A 78 10.60 -21.16 -12.85
N LYS A 79 9.29 -20.87 -12.87
CA LYS A 79 8.43 -21.00 -14.06
C LYS A 79 8.81 -20.09 -15.22
N VAL A 80 9.35 -18.91 -14.94
CA VAL A 80 9.85 -18.00 -15.97
C VAL A 80 11.18 -18.51 -16.53
N ILE A 81 12.08 -19.00 -15.67
CA ILE A 81 13.39 -19.52 -16.08
C ILE A 81 13.25 -20.80 -16.92
N ASP A 82 12.36 -21.71 -16.52
CA ASP A 82 12.13 -22.97 -17.22
C ASP A 82 11.22 -22.84 -18.46
N GLY A 83 10.65 -21.65 -18.70
CA GLY A 83 9.80 -21.34 -19.83
C GLY A 83 8.36 -21.87 -19.73
N THR A 84 7.95 -22.43 -18.58
CA THR A 84 6.57 -22.89 -18.36
C THR A 84 5.57 -21.76 -18.11
N PHE A 85 6.06 -20.53 -17.92
CA PHE A 85 5.25 -19.32 -17.88
C PHE A 85 5.91 -18.18 -18.66
N ASN A 86 5.22 -17.67 -19.69
CA ASN A 86 5.69 -16.54 -20.47
C ASN A 86 5.34 -15.22 -19.78
N ILE A 87 6.31 -14.59 -19.12
CA ILE A 87 6.11 -13.32 -18.42
C ILE A 87 5.82 -12.14 -19.37
N ASP A 88 6.32 -12.18 -20.61
CA ASP A 88 6.12 -11.09 -21.56
C ASP A 88 4.68 -11.03 -22.08
N GLU A 89 3.99 -12.17 -22.16
CA GLU A 89 2.54 -12.19 -22.49
C GLU A 89 1.68 -11.71 -21.32
N ALA A 90 2.21 -11.81 -20.10
CA ALA A 90 1.50 -11.47 -18.88
C ALA A 90 1.52 -9.97 -18.54
N LEU A 91 2.46 -9.21 -19.09
CA LEU A 91 2.71 -7.83 -18.71
C LEU A 91 2.41 -6.86 -19.86
N SER A 92 1.94 -5.66 -19.50
CA SER A 92 1.90 -4.53 -20.43
C SER A 92 3.31 -4.10 -20.84
N ASP A 93 3.45 -3.48 -22.02
CA ASP A 93 4.76 -3.04 -22.54
C ASP A 93 5.48 -2.10 -21.58
N LYS A 94 4.73 -1.25 -20.85
CA LYS A 94 5.27 -0.39 -19.80
C LYS A 94 5.91 -1.19 -18.67
N LEU A 95 5.32 -2.31 -18.23
CA LEU A 95 5.88 -3.09 -17.13
C LEU A 95 7.03 -4.01 -17.57
N LYS A 96 7.08 -4.39 -18.86
CA LYS A 96 8.22 -5.14 -19.41
C LYS A 96 9.53 -4.36 -19.31
N THR A 97 9.48 -3.03 -19.46
CA THR A 97 10.69 -2.20 -19.34
C THR A 97 11.31 -2.20 -17.94
N GLU A 98 10.57 -2.67 -16.92
CA GLU A 98 11.07 -2.80 -15.55
C GLU A 98 11.80 -4.12 -15.29
N ILE A 99 11.68 -5.13 -16.17
CA ILE A 99 12.34 -6.44 -16.01
C ILE A 99 13.87 -6.31 -15.88
N PRO A 100 14.57 -5.54 -16.75
CA PRO A 100 16.02 -5.35 -16.64
C PRO A 100 16.46 -4.65 -15.35
N ASN A 101 15.55 -3.94 -14.66
CA ASN A 101 15.83 -3.21 -13.42
C ASN A 101 15.80 -4.11 -12.16
N ASN A 102 15.78 -5.43 -12.34
CA ASN A 102 15.73 -6.44 -11.27
C ASN A 102 14.50 -6.29 -10.37
N VAL A 103 13.36 -5.91 -10.96
CA VAL A 103 12.08 -5.90 -10.26
C VAL A 103 11.53 -7.32 -10.21
N SER A 104 11.09 -7.75 -9.02
CA SER A 104 10.48 -9.07 -8.83
C SER A 104 9.28 -9.28 -9.75
N PHE A 105 9.21 -10.44 -10.41
CA PHE A 105 8.07 -10.82 -11.25
C PHE A 105 6.75 -10.83 -10.48
N LEU A 106 6.76 -11.18 -9.18
CA LEU A 106 5.57 -11.09 -8.34
C LEU A 106 5.05 -9.65 -8.26
N LYS A 107 5.95 -8.68 -8.04
CA LYS A 107 5.60 -7.26 -7.96
C LYS A 107 5.04 -6.75 -9.30
N LEU A 108 5.64 -7.16 -10.42
CA LEU A 108 5.17 -6.81 -11.76
C LEU A 108 3.76 -7.38 -12.04
N LEU A 109 3.52 -8.66 -11.72
CA LEU A 109 2.21 -9.29 -11.90
C LEU A 109 1.13 -8.65 -11.02
N ILE A 110 1.47 -8.28 -9.78
CA ILE A 110 0.56 -7.54 -8.90
C ILE A 110 0.27 -6.16 -9.49
N ALA A 111 1.30 -5.43 -9.93
CA ALA A 111 1.14 -4.10 -10.51
C ALA A 111 0.26 -4.12 -11.78
N GLU A 112 0.48 -5.09 -12.67
CA GLU A 112 -0.33 -5.30 -13.86
C GLU A 112 -1.80 -5.52 -13.51
N ARG A 113 -2.07 -6.35 -12.50
CA ARG A 113 -3.44 -6.69 -12.07
C ARG A 113 -4.15 -5.50 -11.42
N LEU A 114 -3.49 -4.83 -10.47
CA LEU A 114 -4.09 -3.72 -9.74
C LEU A 114 -4.25 -2.46 -10.59
N THR A 115 -3.41 -2.28 -11.62
CA THR A 115 -3.54 -1.13 -12.56
C THR A 115 -4.85 -1.16 -13.34
N LYS A 116 -5.38 -2.37 -13.59
CA LYS A 116 -6.64 -2.62 -14.32
C LYS A 116 -7.90 -2.45 -13.48
N LEU A 117 -7.77 -2.14 -12.18
CA LEU A 117 -8.93 -1.94 -11.33
C LEU A 117 -9.66 -0.64 -11.67
N GLU A 118 -10.97 -0.74 -11.75
CA GLU A 118 -11.89 0.36 -12.03
C GLU A 118 -12.69 0.74 -10.80
N ILE A 119 -13.18 1.97 -10.79
CA ILE A 119 -14.09 2.49 -9.78
C ILE A 119 -15.49 1.89 -9.93
N LYS A 120 -16.23 1.72 -8.83
CA LYS A 120 -17.66 1.36 -8.85
C LYS A 120 -18.47 2.55 -9.37
N GLU A 121 -19.40 2.28 -10.28
CA GLU A 121 -20.13 3.31 -11.03
C GLU A 121 -21.48 3.69 -10.41
N ASP A 122 -21.85 3.11 -9.27
CA ASP A 122 -23.12 3.42 -8.63
C ASP A 122 -23.18 4.88 -8.12
N GLU A 123 -24.38 5.48 -8.18
CA GLU A 123 -24.60 6.89 -7.84
C GLU A 123 -24.12 7.24 -6.42
N LYS A 124 -24.30 6.31 -5.47
CA LYS A 124 -23.87 6.49 -4.09
C LYS A 124 -22.34 6.60 -4.02
N THR A 125 -21.61 5.72 -4.68
CA THR A 125 -20.14 5.80 -4.78
C THR A 125 -19.68 7.14 -5.38
N GLN A 126 -20.28 7.58 -6.48
CA GLN A 126 -19.91 8.85 -7.13
C GLN A 126 -20.14 10.06 -6.21
N LYS A 127 -21.25 10.07 -5.47
CA LYS A 127 -21.57 11.13 -4.49
C LYS A 127 -20.60 11.13 -3.30
N GLU A 128 -20.24 9.96 -2.80
CA GLU A 128 -19.26 9.81 -1.72
C GLU A 128 -17.88 10.31 -2.16
N ILE A 129 -17.41 9.93 -3.35
CA ILE A 129 -16.12 10.36 -3.89
C ILE A 129 -16.09 11.86 -4.13
N LYS A 130 -17.16 12.45 -4.69
CA LYS A 130 -17.28 13.91 -4.83
C LYS A 130 -17.18 14.62 -3.48
N SER A 131 -17.67 14.01 -2.40
CA SER A 131 -17.55 14.57 -1.06
C SER A 131 -16.13 14.40 -0.52
N LEU A 132 -15.50 13.24 -0.73
CA LEU A 132 -14.12 12.96 -0.35
C LEU A 132 -13.13 13.91 -1.04
N LYS A 133 -13.30 14.17 -2.34
CA LYS A 133 -12.55 15.18 -3.11
C LYS A 133 -12.60 16.56 -2.45
N LYS A 134 -13.78 16.99 -1.99
CA LYS A 134 -13.91 18.29 -1.29
C LYS A 134 -13.22 18.28 0.07
N SER A 135 -13.30 17.17 0.79
CA SER A 135 -12.68 17.01 2.09
C SER A 135 -11.15 17.02 2.01
N ILE A 136 -10.55 16.45 0.95
CA ILE A 136 -9.09 16.32 0.83
C ILE A 136 -8.35 17.66 0.85
N LYS A 137 -9.00 18.73 0.36
CA LYS A 137 -8.48 20.10 0.40
C LYS A 137 -8.30 20.68 1.81
N LYS A 138 -8.82 19.97 2.82
CA LYS A 138 -8.68 20.30 4.25
C LYS A 138 -7.84 19.26 5.00
N ILE A 139 -7.17 18.37 4.29
CA ILE A 139 -6.29 17.36 4.85
C ILE A 139 -4.86 17.80 4.57
N ASN A 140 -4.03 17.76 5.60
CA ASN A 140 -2.64 18.17 5.47
C ASN A 140 -1.83 17.14 4.70
N ASN A 141 -1.86 15.88 5.14
CA ASN A 141 -1.09 14.79 4.54
C ASN A 141 -1.92 13.51 4.51
N ILE A 142 -1.59 12.61 3.58
CA ILE A 142 -2.14 11.26 3.50
C ILE A 142 -1.01 10.27 3.70
N PHE A 143 -1.20 9.29 4.58
CA PHE A 143 -0.32 8.15 4.74
C PHE A 143 -1.09 6.90 4.35
N THR A 144 -0.47 5.99 3.60
CA THR A 144 -1.13 4.73 3.22
C THR A 144 -0.14 3.59 3.08
N THR A 145 -0.58 2.37 3.39
CA THR A 145 0.13 1.12 3.08
C THR A 145 -0.40 0.44 1.81
N ASN A 146 -1.32 1.09 1.09
CA ASN A 146 -1.92 0.55 -0.12
C ASN A 146 -1.02 0.74 -1.34
N PHE A 147 -0.91 -0.29 -2.17
CA PHE A 147 -0.16 -0.20 -3.43
C PHE A 147 -0.95 0.48 -4.56
N ASP A 148 -2.28 0.38 -4.54
CA ASP A 148 -3.17 0.84 -5.61
C ASP A 148 -3.18 2.37 -5.75
N MET A 149 -3.69 2.86 -6.88
CA MET A 149 -3.71 4.30 -7.21
C MET A 149 -5.09 4.95 -7.01
N PHE A 150 -5.92 4.47 -6.07
CA PHE A 150 -7.29 4.98 -5.90
C PHE A 150 -7.33 6.48 -5.64
N PHE A 151 -6.50 6.99 -4.72
CA PHE A 151 -6.48 8.42 -4.40
C PHE A 151 -5.98 9.23 -5.59
N GLU A 152 -4.86 8.81 -6.15
CA GLU A 152 -4.19 9.49 -7.27
C GLU A 152 -5.06 9.55 -8.52
N LYS A 153 -5.88 8.52 -8.80
CA LYS A 153 -6.74 8.49 -9.99
C LYS A 153 -8.11 9.14 -9.79
N TYR A 154 -8.69 9.05 -8.59
CA TYR A 154 -10.11 9.34 -8.41
C TYR A 154 -10.44 10.36 -7.33
N VAL A 155 -9.47 10.72 -6.47
CA VAL A 155 -9.71 11.61 -5.34
C VAL A 155 -8.92 12.91 -5.47
N LEU A 156 -7.64 12.80 -5.82
CA LEU A 156 -6.73 13.93 -5.95
C LEU A 156 -6.84 14.54 -7.35
N ASP A 157 -6.75 15.86 -7.40
CA ASP A 157 -6.42 16.62 -8.61
C ASP A 157 -4.90 16.94 -8.59
N ASP A 158 -4.28 17.31 -9.73
CA ASP A 158 -2.81 17.39 -9.88
C ASP A 158 -2.11 18.33 -8.86
N ASP A 159 -2.78 19.41 -8.45
CA ASP A 159 -2.25 20.41 -7.51
C ASP A 159 -2.63 20.13 -6.04
N ASP A 160 -3.39 19.07 -5.75
CA ASP A 160 -3.87 18.81 -4.39
C ASP A 160 -2.74 18.31 -3.48
N MET A 161 -1.94 17.32 -3.94
CA MET A 161 -0.88 16.71 -3.13
C MET A 161 0.29 16.15 -3.95
N THR A 162 1.51 16.27 -3.42
CA THR A 162 2.69 15.58 -3.95
C THR A 162 2.71 14.13 -3.49
N VAL A 163 2.81 13.16 -4.42
CA VAL A 163 2.76 11.72 -4.10
C VAL A 163 4.15 11.10 -4.10
N PHE A 164 4.57 10.63 -2.92
CA PHE A 164 5.80 9.88 -2.69
C PHE A 164 5.51 8.38 -2.64
N ASP A 165 6.05 7.63 -3.61
CA ASP A 165 5.87 6.19 -3.74
C ASP A 165 7.12 5.36 -3.45
N SER A 166 8.24 6.01 -3.11
CA SER A 166 9.46 5.35 -2.66
C SER A 166 10.19 6.21 -1.63
N GLN A 167 10.99 5.60 -0.76
CA GLN A 167 11.84 6.37 0.16
C GLN A 167 12.83 7.24 -0.61
N GLU A 168 13.39 6.71 -1.71
CA GLU A 168 14.29 7.43 -2.60
C GLU A 168 13.69 8.76 -3.07
N SER A 169 12.37 8.80 -3.34
CA SER A 169 11.68 10.02 -3.75
C SER A 169 11.67 11.13 -2.69
N LEU A 170 11.90 10.81 -1.41
CA LEU A 170 12.02 11.81 -0.34
C LEU A 170 13.39 12.49 -0.27
N TYR A 171 14.47 11.81 -0.68
CA TYR A 171 15.83 12.37 -0.54
C TYR A 171 16.12 13.52 -1.50
N PHE A 172 15.39 13.59 -2.62
CA PHE A 172 15.70 14.49 -3.73
C PHE A 172 14.64 15.57 -3.96
N THR A 173 13.72 15.77 -3.01
CA THR A 173 12.61 16.72 -3.16
C THR A 173 12.66 17.80 -2.09
N ASN A 174 12.28 19.03 -2.46
CA ASN A 174 11.95 20.09 -1.51
C ASN A 174 10.58 19.78 -0.89
N SER A 175 10.53 18.73 -0.07
CA SER A 175 9.36 18.36 0.74
C SER A 175 9.18 19.40 1.84
N PHE A 176 8.10 20.18 1.76
CA PHE A 176 7.70 21.12 2.81
C PHE A 176 6.85 20.43 3.90
N GLY A 177 6.54 19.14 3.73
CA GLY A 177 5.77 18.34 4.70
C GLY A 177 4.29 18.69 4.75
N ILE A 178 3.78 19.40 3.73
CA ILE A 178 2.39 19.89 3.64
C ILE A 178 1.86 19.52 2.26
N SER A 179 0.62 19.02 2.20
CA SER A 179 -0.01 18.53 0.98
C SER A 179 0.80 17.39 0.36
N GLU A 180 1.17 16.41 1.17
CA GLU A 180 1.97 15.27 0.75
C GLU A 180 1.24 13.95 1.02
N MET A 181 1.34 13.02 0.06
CA MET A 181 0.86 11.66 0.19
C MET A 181 2.04 10.69 0.22
N TYR A 182 2.14 9.91 1.28
CA TYR A 182 3.21 8.94 1.50
C TYR A 182 2.67 7.51 1.38
N LYS A 183 3.18 6.76 0.40
CA LYS A 183 2.85 5.34 0.21
C LYS A 183 3.93 4.49 0.87
N ILE A 184 3.68 4.15 2.13
CA ILE A 184 4.62 3.54 3.07
C ILE A 184 5.15 2.20 2.53
N HIS A 185 4.28 1.39 1.94
CA HIS A 185 4.66 0.11 1.33
C HIS A 185 4.93 0.23 -0.18
N GLY A 186 5.15 1.43 -0.69
CA GLY A 186 5.36 1.66 -2.12
C GLY A 186 4.09 1.64 -2.95
N SER A 187 4.24 1.55 -4.27
CA SER A 187 3.14 1.74 -5.23
C SER A 187 3.28 0.87 -6.46
N ILE A 188 2.14 0.50 -7.07
CA ILE A 188 2.13 -0.13 -8.40
C ILE A 188 2.66 0.79 -9.52
N ARG A 189 2.73 2.11 -9.26
CA ARG A 189 3.37 3.06 -10.19
C ARG A 189 4.89 2.85 -10.29
N ASN A 190 5.51 2.41 -9.20
CA ASN A 190 6.92 2.08 -9.10
C ASN A 190 7.05 0.70 -8.45
N PRO A 191 6.85 -0.41 -9.19
CA PRO A 191 6.75 -1.74 -8.60
C PRO A 191 7.98 -2.17 -7.80
N LYS A 192 9.17 -1.63 -8.09
CA LYS A 192 10.40 -1.88 -7.32
C LYS A 192 10.26 -1.48 -5.85
N SER A 193 9.53 -0.39 -5.58
CA SER A 193 9.30 0.15 -4.24
C SER A 193 8.38 -0.69 -3.36
N MET A 194 7.62 -1.63 -3.95
CA MET A 194 6.56 -2.33 -3.22
C MET A 194 7.12 -3.22 -2.11
N VAL A 195 6.55 -3.11 -0.92
CA VAL A 195 6.90 -3.95 0.24
C VAL A 195 5.92 -5.11 0.32
N ILE A 196 6.29 -6.28 -0.20
CA ILE A 196 5.36 -7.43 -0.35
C ILE A 196 5.91 -8.76 0.19
N ASN A 197 7.19 -9.04 -0.02
CA ASN A 197 7.80 -10.31 0.39
C ASN A 197 8.60 -10.15 1.70
N GLU A 198 9.05 -11.26 2.28
CA GLU A 198 9.77 -11.26 3.56
C GLU A 198 11.01 -10.38 3.53
N LYS A 199 11.79 -10.43 2.44
CA LYS A 199 12.99 -9.59 2.28
C LYS A 199 12.65 -8.11 2.29
N ASP A 200 11.59 -7.72 1.58
CA ASP A 200 11.14 -6.32 1.56
C ASP A 200 10.76 -5.85 2.97
N TYR A 201 10.06 -6.69 3.73
CA TYR A 201 9.63 -6.39 5.09
C TYR A 201 10.81 -6.30 6.08
N ILE A 202 11.81 -7.19 5.97
CA ILE A 202 13.02 -7.14 6.81
C ILE A 202 13.79 -5.84 6.52
N ASN A 203 14.07 -5.57 5.25
CA ASN A 203 14.76 -4.36 4.83
C ASN A 203 14.00 -3.10 5.26
N TYR A 204 12.66 -3.13 5.20
CA TYR A 204 11.81 -2.04 5.65
C TYR A 204 11.85 -1.80 7.17
N LEU A 205 12.06 -2.84 7.98
CA LEU A 205 12.07 -2.74 9.45
C LEU A 205 13.44 -2.34 10.02
N GLU A 206 14.53 -2.75 9.38
CA GLU A 206 15.89 -2.42 9.81
C GLU A 206 16.21 -0.93 9.65
N ASP A 207 15.61 -0.29 8.65
CA ASP A 207 15.62 1.15 8.48
C ASP A 207 14.36 1.74 9.13
N MET A 208 14.49 2.53 10.21
CA MET A 208 13.42 3.42 10.68
C MET A 208 13.11 4.45 9.58
N ASN A 209 12.34 4.00 8.59
CA ASN A 209 12.14 4.62 7.31
C ASN A 209 11.69 6.09 7.46
N LEU A 210 12.19 6.97 6.59
CA LEU A 210 11.79 8.39 6.54
C LEU A 210 10.26 8.58 6.54
N PHE A 211 9.50 7.68 5.91
CA PHE A 211 8.03 7.72 5.96
C PHE A 211 7.47 7.52 7.37
N VAL A 212 8.05 6.60 8.16
CA VAL A 212 7.63 6.34 9.55
C VAL A 212 7.96 7.55 10.42
N SER A 213 9.13 8.15 10.23
CA SER A 213 9.52 9.39 10.92
C SER A 213 8.57 10.56 10.60
N LYS A 214 8.20 10.75 9.33
CA LYS A 214 7.19 11.75 8.92
C LYS A 214 5.81 11.47 9.54
N LEU A 215 5.41 10.21 9.60
CA LEU A 215 4.16 9.80 10.24
C LEU A 215 4.18 10.10 11.75
N TYR A 216 5.26 9.77 12.45
CA TYR A 216 5.40 10.06 13.89
C TYR A 216 5.35 11.55 14.17
N ASN A 217 6.07 12.37 13.40
CA ASN A 217 5.96 13.82 13.49
C ASN A 217 4.52 14.29 13.25
N SER A 218 3.83 13.71 12.28
CA SER A 218 2.41 14.00 12.04
C SER A 218 1.53 13.65 13.25
N LEU A 219 1.73 12.47 13.86
CA LEU A 219 0.97 12.03 15.05
C LEU A 219 1.12 13.01 16.22
N ILE A 220 2.28 13.65 16.38
CA ILE A 220 2.56 14.63 17.43
C ILE A 220 1.90 15.99 17.11
N GLU A 221 2.02 16.44 15.87
CA GLU A 221 1.62 17.78 15.48
C GLU A 221 0.11 17.91 15.29
N ARG A 222 -0.56 16.90 14.74
CA ARG A 222 -1.93 17.02 14.24
C ARG A 222 -2.74 15.76 14.47
N PRO A 223 -4.07 15.88 14.58
CA PRO A 223 -4.94 14.72 14.67
C PRO A 223 -4.84 13.86 13.40
N ILE A 224 -4.79 12.54 13.59
CA ILE A 224 -4.80 11.56 12.50
C ILE A 224 -6.17 10.86 12.46
N ILE A 225 -6.73 10.78 11.25
CA ILE A 225 -7.99 10.09 10.99
C ILE A 225 -7.71 8.81 10.20
N PHE A 226 -7.99 7.66 10.82
CA PHE A 226 -7.82 6.35 10.20
C PHE A 226 -9.04 6.01 9.33
N LEU A 227 -8.81 5.65 8.07
CA LEU A 227 -9.84 5.33 7.09
C LEU A 227 -9.57 3.98 6.43
N GLY A 228 -10.57 3.09 6.44
CA GLY A 228 -10.46 1.79 5.77
C GLY A 228 -9.40 0.85 6.35
N TYR A 229 -9.04 1.01 7.62
CA TYR A 229 -8.24 0.05 8.36
C TYR A 229 -9.13 -0.93 9.13
N GLY A 230 -8.72 -2.20 9.14
CA GLY A 230 -9.18 -3.13 10.16
C GLY A 230 -8.40 -2.88 11.45
N LEU A 231 -9.08 -3.00 12.60
CA LEU A 231 -8.45 -2.85 13.92
C LEU A 231 -7.29 -3.84 14.17
N ASN A 232 -7.21 -4.90 13.36
CA ASN A 232 -6.23 -5.98 13.49
C ASN A 232 -5.10 -5.91 12.44
N ASP A 233 -4.91 -4.79 11.74
CA ASP A 233 -3.78 -4.65 10.81
C ASP A 233 -2.46 -4.64 11.57
N SER A 234 -1.75 -5.77 11.54
CA SER A 234 -0.51 -5.96 12.29
C SER A 234 0.60 -4.99 11.88
N ASN A 235 0.58 -4.47 10.65
CA ASN A 235 1.58 -3.50 10.21
C ASN A 235 1.35 -2.16 10.88
N ILE A 236 0.08 -1.74 11.00
CA ILE A 236 -0.26 -0.49 11.68
C ILE A 236 -0.08 -0.61 13.18
N LEU A 237 -0.48 -1.74 13.77
CA LEU A 237 -0.23 -2.00 15.18
C LEU A 237 1.27 -1.93 15.48
N LYS A 238 2.13 -2.52 14.66
CA LYS A 238 3.60 -2.40 14.82
C LYS A 238 4.08 -0.95 14.73
N ILE A 239 3.60 -0.17 13.77
CA ILE A 239 3.95 1.24 13.61
C ILE A 239 3.51 2.05 14.86
N LEU A 240 2.28 1.83 15.33
CA LEU A 240 1.75 2.53 16.50
C LEU A 240 2.40 2.07 17.81
N GLU A 241 2.68 0.78 17.97
CA GLU A 241 3.47 0.26 19.10
C GLU A 241 4.87 0.84 19.12
N GLY A 242 5.51 0.93 17.93
CA GLY A 242 6.81 1.59 17.77
C GLY A 242 6.76 3.05 18.20
N PHE A 243 5.70 3.78 17.82
CA PHE A 243 5.46 5.15 18.26
C PHE A 243 5.32 5.23 19.78
N ILE A 244 4.41 4.45 20.38
CA ILE A 244 4.17 4.47 21.84
C ILE A 244 5.43 4.13 22.62
N LYS A 245 6.21 3.12 22.17
CA LYS A 245 7.48 2.76 22.80
C LYS A 245 8.49 3.90 22.80
N HIS A 246 8.54 4.73 21.74
CA HIS A 246 9.43 5.90 21.72
C HIS A 246 9.04 6.97 22.75
N PHE A 247 7.77 7.05 23.15
CA PHE A 247 7.31 8.00 24.17
C PHE A 247 7.39 7.44 25.60
N ASN A 248 7.36 6.12 25.77
CA ASN A 248 7.41 5.45 27.07
C ASN A 248 8.85 5.11 27.52
N LEU A 249 9.88 5.76 26.95
CA LEU A 249 11.29 5.57 27.35
C LEU A 249 11.71 6.50 28.52
N ASP A 250 10.79 7.29 29.07
CA ASP A 250 11.05 8.24 30.16
C ASP A 250 10.41 7.87 31.52
N ASP A 251 9.98 6.62 31.73
CA ASP A 251 9.56 6.09 33.05
C ASP A 251 10.41 4.90 33.52
#